data_AF-A0A6N2CI59-F1
#
_entry.id   AF-A0A6N2CI59-F1
#
_cell.length_a   1.000
_cell.length_b   1.000
_cell.length_c   1.000
_cell.angle_alpha   90.00
_cell.angle_beta   90.00
_cell.angle_gamma   90.00
#
_symmetry.space_group_name_H-M   'P 1'
#
loop_
_entity.id
_entity.type
_entity.pdbx_description
1 polymer ?
#
loop_
_entity_poly.entity_id
_entity_poly.type
_entity_poly.pdbx_seq_one_letter_code
_entity_poly.pdbx_strand_id
1 'polypeptide(L)'
;TLTLNVQGEIGYRGMKPRREWIADWVSNNDDLVRSMPIYVGGLSLLAVLFNRTLSGIAPVADASSSQSRADLLTLGLAVTNILNGLVWLSIRPKSISVVNPNGVECQRIASHLPDFVISELLWAWNSLSDVTCCRSLVLVYDGKCILQTGFAAASLSNESDAVAVDTNKFIEGSLYQGVLKSASQSYLANLSLYPGKSELPFLPSNTQAVILQPLGDKGIAIIGGDTIRGFTSSDQAWITLIGEKLDATLTKVI
;
A
#
# COMPACT_ATOMS: atom_id res chain seq x y z
N THR A 1 -40.22 12.18 -28.74
CA THR A 1 -39.41 12.11 -29.97
C THR A 1 -38.82 13.50 -30.19
N LEU A 2 -37.56 13.84 -29.97
CA LEU A 2 -36.31 13.08 -29.83
C LEU A 2 -35.28 13.94 -29.06
N THR A 3 -34.66 13.32 -28.06
CA THR A 3 -33.24 13.38 -27.67
C THR A 3 -32.52 14.73 -27.59
N LEU A 4 -32.34 15.25 -26.37
CA LEU A 4 -31.15 16.06 -26.03
C LEU A 4 -30.01 15.10 -25.67
N ASN A 5 -29.12 14.89 -26.64
CA ASN A 5 -27.90 14.10 -26.48
C ASN A 5 -26.85 14.99 -25.81
N VAL A 6 -26.81 15.03 -24.48
CA VAL A 6 -25.74 15.68 -23.71
C VAL A 6 -24.78 14.60 -23.25
N GLN A 7 -23.91 14.17 -24.17
CA GLN A 7 -22.75 13.35 -23.87
C GLN A 7 -21.50 14.20 -24.13
N GLY A 8 -21.33 15.21 -23.29
CA GLY A 8 -20.06 15.91 -23.14
C GLY A 8 -19.32 15.26 -21.97
N GLU A 9 -18.63 14.15 -22.22
CA GLU A 9 -17.62 13.64 -21.29
C GLU A 9 -16.51 14.69 -21.16
N ILE A 10 -16.64 15.59 -20.18
CA ILE A 10 -15.52 16.36 -19.68
C ILE A 10 -14.71 15.39 -18.81
N GLY A 11 -14.00 14.47 -19.47
CA GLY A 11 -13.04 13.60 -18.82
C GLY A 11 -11.96 14.48 -18.20
N TYR A 12 -11.90 14.51 -16.88
CA TYR A 12 -10.82 15.15 -16.14
C TYR A 12 -9.50 14.49 -16.59
N ARG A 13 -8.80 15.14 -17.52
CA ARG A 13 -7.47 14.71 -17.96
C ARG A 13 -6.48 15.24 -16.93
N GLY A 14 -6.47 14.61 -15.76
CA GLY A 14 -5.48 14.86 -14.73
C GLY A 14 -4.07 14.82 -15.32
N MET A 15 -3.17 15.63 -14.77
CA MET A 15 -1.78 15.67 -15.21
C MET A 15 -1.20 14.27 -15.11
N LYS A 16 -0.98 13.61 -16.26
CA LYS A 16 -0.34 12.29 -16.28
C LYS A 16 0.98 12.43 -15.52
N PRO A 17 1.25 11.56 -14.52
CA PRO A 17 2.52 11.61 -13.81
C PRO A 17 3.63 11.59 -14.85
N ARG A 18 4.60 12.49 -14.68
CA ARG A 18 5.72 12.63 -15.61
C ARG A 18 6.42 11.27 -15.64
N ARG A 19 6.15 10.46 -16.66
CA ARG A 19 6.75 9.14 -16.81
C ARG A 19 8.24 9.36 -17.04
N GLU A 20 9.02 9.18 -15.99
CA GLU A 20 10.46 9.11 -16.09
C GLU A 20 10.78 7.77 -16.72
N TRP A 21 11.06 7.80 -18.02
CA TRP A 21 11.35 6.61 -18.83
C TRP A 21 12.43 5.70 -18.20
N ILE A 22 13.40 6.30 -17.50
CA ILE A 22 14.45 5.58 -16.78
C ILE A 22 13.87 4.81 -15.59
N ALA A 23 12.99 5.43 -14.79
CA ALA A 23 12.36 4.78 -13.65
C ALA A 23 11.46 3.62 -14.10
N ASP A 24 10.69 3.82 -15.17
CA ASP A 24 9.85 2.77 -15.76
C ASP A 24 10.71 1.60 -16.28
N TRP A 25 11.84 1.89 -16.96
CA TRP A 25 12.75 0.86 -17.45
C TRP A 25 13.44 0.10 -16.32
N VAL A 26 13.89 0.79 -15.26
CA VAL A 26 14.51 0.17 -14.07
C VAL A 26 13.52 -0.72 -13.34
N SER A 27 12.28 -0.26 -13.14
CA SER A 27 11.23 -1.05 -12.49
C SER A 27 10.91 -2.32 -13.28
N ASN A 28 10.90 -2.25 -14.62
CA ASN A 28 10.59 -3.39 -15.47
C ASN A 28 11.77 -4.38 -15.59
N ASN A 29 12.99 -3.95 -15.27
CA ASN A 29 14.23 -4.74 -15.37
C ASN A 29 14.97 -4.81 -14.02
N ASP A 30 14.25 -4.88 -12.90
CA ASP A 30 14.81 -4.82 -11.54
C ASP A 30 15.93 -5.86 -11.30
N ASP A 31 15.74 -7.10 -11.79
CA ASP A 31 16.75 -8.16 -11.69
C ASP A 31 18.03 -7.85 -12.48
N LEU A 32 17.91 -7.22 -13.66
CA LEU A 32 19.07 -6.82 -14.46
C LEU A 32 19.80 -5.66 -13.80
N VAL A 33 19.08 -4.62 -13.37
CA VAL A 33 19.68 -3.45 -12.70
C VAL A 33 20.43 -3.86 -11.43
N ARG A 34 19.87 -4.80 -10.66
CA ARG A 34 20.52 -5.30 -9.45
C ARG A 34 21.77 -6.16 -9.71
N SER A 35 21.83 -6.82 -10.86
CA SER A 35 22.98 -7.63 -11.27
C SER A 35 24.03 -6.86 -12.07
N MET A 36 23.76 -5.62 -12.51
CA MET A 36 24.71 -4.75 -13.22
C MET A 36 26.08 -4.62 -12.52
N PRO A 37 26.17 -4.40 -11.20
CA PRO A 37 27.46 -4.33 -10.51
C PRO A 37 28.28 -5.64 -10.64
N ILE A 38 27.61 -6.79 -10.69
CA ILE A 38 28.27 -8.09 -10.88
C ILE A 38 28.82 -8.20 -12.29
N TYR A 39 28.04 -7.84 -13.31
CA TYR A 39 28.49 -7.86 -14.70
C TYR A 39 29.66 -6.90 -14.94
N VAL A 40 29.56 -5.66 -14.45
CA VAL A 40 30.62 -4.65 -14.59
C VAL A 40 31.88 -5.08 -13.83
N GLY A 41 31.74 -5.60 -12.60
CA GLY A 41 32.87 -6.10 -11.83
C GLY A 41 33.52 -7.34 -12.47
N GLY A 42 32.72 -8.29 -12.96
CA GLY A 42 33.20 -9.48 -13.66
C GLY A 42 33.92 -9.14 -14.98
N LEU A 43 33.34 -8.24 -15.78
CA LEU A 43 33.98 -7.76 -17.02
C LEU A 43 35.28 -7.02 -16.72
N SER A 44 35.32 -6.21 -15.66
CA SER A 44 36.54 -5.52 -15.22
C SER A 44 37.63 -6.50 -14.79
N LEU A 45 37.28 -7.55 -14.04
CA LEU A 45 38.24 -8.59 -13.63
C LEU A 45 38.80 -9.33 -14.86
N LEU A 46 37.91 -9.70 -15.80
CA LEU A 46 38.29 -10.36 -17.04
C LEU A 46 39.20 -9.47 -17.90
N ALA A 47 38.90 -8.17 -17.98
CA ALA A 47 39.73 -7.20 -18.70
C ALA A 47 41.13 -7.08 -18.10
N VAL A 48 41.26 -7.05 -16.76
CA VAL A 48 42.57 -7.02 -16.09
C VAL A 48 43.35 -8.31 -16.34
N LEU A 49 42.71 -9.47 -16.21
CA LEU A 49 43.35 -10.77 -16.49
C LEU A 49 43.82 -10.84 -17.95
N PHE A 50 43.00 -10.39 -18.90
CA PHE A 50 43.34 -10.36 -20.31
C PHE A 50 44.47 -9.37 -20.64
N ASN A 51 44.43 -8.18 -20.05
CA ASN A 51 45.52 -7.20 -20.18
C ASN A 51 46.84 -7.78 -19.66
N ARG A 52 46.79 -8.54 -18.57
CA ARG A 52 47.96 -9.14 -17.93
C ARG A 52 48.51 -10.35 -18.70
N THR A 53 47.65 -11.19 -19.27
CA THR A 53 48.08 -12.31 -20.13
C THR A 53 48.72 -11.83 -21.43
N LEU A 54 48.18 -10.77 -22.06
CA LEU A 54 48.77 -10.18 -23.26
C LEU A 54 50.08 -9.43 -22.98
N SER A 55 50.24 -8.85 -21.79
CA SER A 55 51.45 -8.11 -21.41
C SER A 55 52.63 -9.00 -21.04
N GLY A 56 52.47 -10.33 -20.96
CA GLY A 56 53.56 -11.28 -20.67
C GLY A 56 54.17 -11.16 -19.27
N ILE A 57 53.48 -10.48 -18.34
CA ILE A 57 53.92 -10.27 -16.96
C ILE A 57 53.52 -11.51 -16.15
N ALA A 58 54.46 -12.10 -15.41
CA ALA A 58 54.19 -13.23 -14.52
C ALA A 58 53.03 -12.90 -13.55
N PRO A 59 52.24 -13.89 -13.08
CA PRO A 59 51.07 -13.68 -12.21
C PRO A 59 51.45 -13.23 -10.77
N VAL A 60 52.66 -12.72 -10.59
CA VAL A 60 53.19 -12.21 -9.34
C VAL A 60 52.91 -10.71 -9.30
N ALA A 61 52.29 -10.25 -8.21
CA ALA A 61 51.98 -8.85 -7.98
C ALA A 61 53.26 -8.07 -7.60
N ASP A 62 54.20 -7.92 -8.54
CA ASP A 62 55.34 -7.05 -8.32
C ASP A 62 54.88 -5.58 -8.38
N ALA A 63 54.95 -4.88 -7.25
CA ALA A 63 54.55 -3.48 -7.11
C ALA A 63 55.52 -2.47 -7.76
N SER A 64 56.41 -2.95 -8.64
CA SER A 64 57.51 -2.20 -9.22
C SER A 64 57.05 -1.19 -10.28
N SER A 65 55.99 -1.50 -11.04
CA SER A 65 55.49 -0.65 -12.14
C SER A 65 54.17 0.06 -11.80
N SER A 66 53.93 1.23 -12.43
CA SER A 66 52.66 1.96 -12.35
C SER A 66 51.47 1.14 -12.89
N GLN A 67 51.71 0.28 -13.88
CA GLN A 67 50.73 -0.67 -14.43
C GLN A 67 50.24 -1.66 -13.36
N SER A 68 51.14 -2.22 -12.55
CA SER A 68 50.79 -3.15 -11.47
C SER A 68 49.94 -2.48 -10.38
N ARG A 69 50.19 -1.19 -10.07
CA ARG A 69 49.39 -0.42 -9.11
C ARG A 69 47.97 -0.14 -9.62
N ALA A 70 47.85 0.18 -10.91
CA ALA A 70 46.55 0.37 -11.55
C ALA A 70 45.75 -0.94 -11.56
N ASP A 71 46.37 -2.06 -11.95
CA ASP A 71 45.75 -3.38 -11.93
C ASP A 71 45.23 -3.75 -10.52
N LEU A 72 46.00 -3.48 -9.46
CA LEU A 72 45.58 -3.71 -8.07
C LEU A 72 44.34 -2.89 -7.67
N LEU A 73 44.30 -1.62 -8.06
CA LEU A 73 43.13 -0.76 -7.81
C LEU A 73 41.91 -1.26 -8.59
N THR A 74 42.09 -1.67 -9.85
CA THR A 74 41.00 -2.20 -10.68
C THR A 74 40.50 -3.54 -10.16
N LEU A 75 41.37 -4.44 -9.69
CA LEU A 75 40.96 -5.68 -9.03
C LEU A 75 40.17 -5.40 -7.76
N GLY A 76 40.64 -4.44 -6.93
CA GLY A 76 39.91 -4.01 -5.73
C GLY A 76 38.50 -3.52 -6.07
N LEU A 77 38.38 -2.61 -7.05
CA LEU A 77 37.10 -2.09 -7.52
C LEU A 77 36.20 -3.17 -8.12
N ALA A 78 36.76 -4.10 -8.90
CA ALA A 78 36.02 -5.21 -9.48
C ALA A 78 35.41 -6.10 -8.38
N VAL A 79 36.19 -6.45 -7.35
CA VAL A 79 35.72 -7.25 -6.21
C VAL A 79 34.64 -6.49 -5.42
N THR A 80 34.85 -5.21 -5.13
CA THR A 80 33.84 -4.40 -4.42
C THR A 80 32.54 -4.30 -5.21
N ASN A 81 32.61 -4.16 -6.54
CA ASN A 81 31.43 -4.05 -7.39
C ASN A 81 30.65 -5.37 -7.45
N ILE A 82 31.36 -6.52 -7.53
CA ILE A 82 30.73 -7.85 -7.42
C ILE A 82 30.04 -8.02 -6.06
N LEU A 83 30.73 -7.67 -4.96
CA LEU A 83 30.16 -7.78 -3.62
C LEU A 83 28.92 -6.90 -3.47
N ASN A 84 28.96 -5.67 -3.98
CA ASN A 84 27.82 -4.75 -3.95
C ASN A 84 26.62 -5.32 -4.74
N GLY A 85 26.86 -5.90 -5.91
CA GLY A 85 25.80 -6.57 -6.68
C GLY A 85 25.22 -7.80 -5.97
N LEU A 86 26.06 -8.57 -5.27
CA LEU A 86 25.58 -9.68 -4.44
C LEU A 86 24.71 -9.19 -3.27
N VAL A 87 25.08 -8.08 -2.63
CA VAL A 87 24.26 -7.44 -1.59
C VAL A 87 22.90 -7.00 -2.16
N TRP A 88 22.91 -6.39 -3.35
CA TRP A 88 21.68 -5.96 -4.03
C TRP A 88 20.77 -7.14 -4.39
N LEU A 89 21.33 -8.28 -4.81
CA LEU A 89 20.56 -9.50 -5.05
C LEU A 89 20.09 -10.20 -3.77
N SER A 90 20.82 -10.05 -2.67
CA SER A 90 20.47 -10.64 -1.37
C SER A 90 19.29 -9.91 -0.73
N ILE A 91 19.20 -8.59 -0.89
CA ILE A 91 18.12 -7.77 -0.35
C ILE A 91 17.02 -7.64 -1.43
N ARG A 92 16.29 -8.73 -1.68
CA ARG A 92 15.08 -8.67 -2.51
C ARG A 92 13.91 -8.10 -1.70
N PRO A 93 13.22 -7.04 -2.18
CA PRO A 93 11.94 -6.65 -1.62
C PRO A 93 11.00 -7.84 -1.78
N LYS A 94 10.42 -8.30 -0.67
CA LYS A 94 9.41 -9.36 -0.71
C LYS A 94 8.21 -8.84 -1.51
N SER A 95 7.88 -9.50 -2.61
CA SER A 95 6.71 -9.15 -3.43
C SER A 95 5.47 -9.27 -2.55
N ILE A 96 4.74 -8.16 -2.40
CA ILE A 96 3.52 -8.11 -1.62
C ILE A 96 2.44 -8.75 -2.48
N SER A 97 1.96 -9.94 -2.10
CA SER A 97 0.87 -10.62 -2.79
C SER A 97 -0.46 -10.02 -2.34
N VAL A 98 -1.27 -9.58 -3.31
CA VAL A 98 -2.67 -9.22 -3.08
C VAL A 98 -3.42 -10.49 -2.63
N VAL A 99 -4.09 -10.41 -1.48
CA VAL A 99 -4.85 -11.54 -0.93
C VAL A 99 -6.33 -11.28 -1.17
N ASN A 100 -6.99 -12.07 -2.02
CA ASN A 100 -8.43 -11.92 -2.22
C ASN A 100 -9.16 -12.06 -0.87
N PRO A 101 -9.98 -11.07 -0.46
CA PRO A 101 -10.68 -11.10 0.81
C PRO A 101 -11.65 -12.30 0.85
N ASN A 102 -11.57 -13.08 1.94
CA ASN A 102 -12.44 -14.23 2.20
C ASN A 102 -13.54 -13.74 3.13
N GLY A 103 -14.69 -13.40 2.56
CA GLY A 103 -15.83 -12.88 3.31
C GLY A 103 -17.08 -12.78 2.45
N VAL A 104 -18.16 -12.34 3.07
CA VAL A 104 -19.43 -12.06 2.37
C VAL A 104 -19.42 -10.59 1.98
N GLU A 105 -19.75 -10.30 0.72
CA GLU A 105 -20.02 -8.94 0.29
C GLU A 105 -21.31 -8.47 0.97
N CYS A 106 -21.21 -7.43 1.77
CA CYS A 106 -22.34 -6.91 2.52
C CYS A 106 -22.43 -5.40 2.32
N GLN A 107 -23.67 -4.92 2.23
CA GLN A 107 -23.99 -3.51 2.19
C GLN A 107 -25.08 -3.27 3.22
N ARG A 108 -24.69 -2.76 4.39
CA ARG A 108 -25.61 -2.36 5.46
C ARG A 108 -25.49 -0.87 5.65
N ILE A 109 -26.60 -0.19 5.40
CA ILE A 109 -26.74 1.26 5.59
C ILE A 109 -27.82 1.46 6.63
N ALA A 110 -27.58 2.35 7.59
CA ALA A 110 -28.57 2.66 8.60
C ALA A 110 -29.77 3.38 7.96
N SER A 111 -30.97 2.85 8.18
CA SER A 111 -32.22 3.30 7.53
C SER A 111 -32.75 4.67 7.96
N HIS A 112 -32.05 5.37 8.85
CA HIS A 112 -32.46 6.66 9.40
C HIS A 112 -31.84 7.87 8.67
N LEU A 113 -31.01 7.63 7.65
CA LEU A 113 -30.23 8.67 6.99
C LEU A 113 -30.96 9.22 5.76
N PRO A 114 -30.86 10.54 5.48
CA PRO A 114 -31.38 11.13 4.25
C PRO A 114 -30.72 10.54 3.01
N ASP A 115 -31.46 10.45 1.89
CA ASP A 115 -30.95 9.92 0.61
C ASP A 115 -29.68 10.61 0.10
N PHE A 116 -29.52 11.90 0.40
CA PHE A 116 -28.32 12.66 0.10
C PHE A 116 -27.07 12.09 0.81
N VAL A 117 -27.20 11.75 2.10
CA VAL A 117 -26.09 11.18 2.89
C VAL A 117 -25.76 9.77 2.41
N ILE A 118 -26.78 8.97 2.08
CA ILE A 118 -26.60 7.62 1.53
C ILE A 118 -25.81 7.70 0.21
N SER A 119 -26.15 8.63 -0.67
CA SER A 119 -25.47 8.84 -1.95
C SER A 119 -24.01 9.24 -1.76
N GLU A 120 -23.73 10.13 -0.80
CA GLU A 120 -22.38 10.56 -0.45
C GLU A 120 -21.53 9.42 0.13
N LEU A 121 -22.13 8.58 0.96
CA LEU A 121 -21.47 7.41 1.53
C LEU A 121 -21.13 6.36 0.47
N LEU A 122 -22.06 6.09 -0.45
CA LEU A 122 -21.81 5.19 -1.58
C LEU A 122 -20.76 5.76 -2.53
N TRP A 123 -20.79 7.07 -2.78
CA TRP A 123 -19.75 7.74 -3.56
C TRP A 123 -18.38 7.61 -2.89
N ALA A 124 -18.29 7.80 -1.58
CA ALA A 124 -17.04 7.65 -0.83
C ALA A 124 -16.52 6.21 -0.91
N TRP A 125 -17.39 5.22 -0.72
CA TRP A 125 -17.06 3.80 -0.87
C TRP A 125 -16.51 3.49 -2.25
N ASN A 126 -17.23 3.84 -3.32
CA ASN A 126 -16.79 3.59 -4.70
C ASN A 126 -15.46 4.29 -4.99
N SER A 127 -15.30 5.54 -4.53
CA SER A 127 -14.07 6.30 -4.70
C SER A 127 -12.87 5.68 -3.97
N LEU A 128 -13.07 5.07 -2.81
CA LEU A 128 -12.01 4.34 -2.10
C LEU A 128 -11.71 3.01 -2.81
N SER A 129 -12.74 2.24 -3.12
CA SER A 129 -12.61 0.90 -3.72
C SER A 129 -11.97 0.94 -5.12
N ASP A 130 -12.25 1.96 -5.92
CA ASP A 130 -11.72 2.07 -7.28
C ASP A 130 -10.27 2.56 -7.33
N VAL A 131 -9.88 3.42 -6.38
CA VAL A 131 -8.57 4.11 -6.40
C VAL A 131 -7.54 3.44 -5.51
N THR A 132 -7.96 2.67 -4.51
CA THR A 132 -7.07 2.10 -3.48
C THR A 132 -7.26 0.59 -3.33
N CYS A 133 -6.43 -0.05 -2.51
CA CYS A 133 -6.58 -1.47 -2.15
C CYS A 133 -7.71 -1.74 -1.12
N CYS A 134 -8.66 -0.82 -0.95
CA CYS A 134 -9.78 -0.96 -0.02
C CYS A 134 -10.73 -2.06 -0.47
N ARG A 135 -11.04 -2.98 0.45
CA ARG A 135 -12.03 -4.05 0.25
C ARG A 135 -13.12 -4.09 1.30
N SER A 136 -12.97 -3.35 2.40
CA SER A 136 -13.96 -3.27 3.47
C SER A 136 -13.98 -1.84 4.03
N LEU A 137 -15.16 -1.28 4.23
CA LEU A 137 -15.35 0.04 4.84
C LEU A 137 -16.44 -0.06 5.91
N VAL A 138 -16.13 0.44 7.10
CA VAL A 138 -17.07 0.57 8.21
C VAL A 138 -17.02 1.99 8.73
N LEU A 139 -18.17 2.66 8.80
CA LEU A 139 -18.32 4.00 9.37
C LEU A 139 -19.14 3.90 10.65
N VAL A 140 -18.55 4.35 11.76
CA VAL A 140 -19.21 4.45 13.06
C VAL A 140 -19.23 5.93 13.46
N TYR A 141 -20.41 6.45 13.78
CA TYR A 141 -20.60 7.84 14.18
C TYR A 141 -21.52 7.91 15.38
N ASP A 142 -21.15 8.69 16.40
CA ASP A 142 -21.87 8.83 17.66
C ASP A 142 -22.26 7.48 18.28
N GLY A 143 -21.34 6.52 18.19
CA GLY A 143 -21.51 5.16 18.70
C GLY A 143 -22.51 4.27 17.94
N LYS A 144 -22.98 4.70 16.76
CA LYS A 144 -23.85 3.92 15.86
C LYS A 144 -23.12 3.58 14.57
N CYS A 145 -23.31 2.36 14.08
CA CYS A 145 -22.79 1.93 12.79
C CYS A 145 -23.69 2.53 11.70
N ILE A 146 -23.14 3.48 10.94
CA ILE A 146 -23.83 4.19 9.88
C ILE A 146 -23.76 3.40 8.57
N LEU A 147 -22.58 2.85 8.29
CA LEU A 147 -22.28 2.13 7.05
C LEU A 147 -21.36 0.95 7.33
N GLN A 148 -21.69 -0.20 6.78
CA GLN A 148 -20.78 -1.33 6.63
C GLN A 148 -20.91 -1.83 5.20
N THR A 149 -19.86 -1.65 4.41
CA THR A 149 -19.86 -2.01 2.99
C THR A 149 -18.57 -2.72 2.56
N GLY A 150 -18.65 -3.57 1.54
CA GLY A 150 -17.54 -4.38 1.04
C GLY A 150 -17.53 -5.79 1.65
N PHE A 151 -16.34 -6.37 1.80
CA PHE A 151 -16.17 -7.69 2.38
C PHE A 151 -16.17 -7.60 3.91
N ALA A 152 -17.07 -8.34 4.55
CA ALA A 152 -17.12 -8.49 5.99
C ALA A 152 -16.90 -9.96 6.40
N ALA A 153 -16.53 -10.18 7.65
CA ALA A 153 -16.48 -11.54 8.19
C ALA A 153 -17.86 -12.21 8.09
N ALA A 154 -17.90 -13.45 7.60
CA ALA A 154 -19.13 -14.25 7.62
C ALA A 154 -19.54 -14.51 9.07
N SER A 155 -20.82 -14.30 9.38
CA SER A 155 -21.35 -14.60 10.71
C SER A 155 -21.34 -16.11 10.97
N LEU A 156 -20.92 -16.50 12.17
CA LEU A 156 -20.94 -17.90 12.62
C LEU A 156 -22.37 -18.50 12.67
N SER A 157 -23.41 -17.66 12.59
CA SER A 157 -24.82 -18.06 12.65
C SER A 157 -25.46 -18.31 11.28
N ASN A 158 -24.99 -17.68 10.20
CA ASN A 158 -25.48 -17.81 8.83
C ASN A 158 -24.33 -17.48 7.87
N GLU A 159 -23.89 -18.43 7.03
CA GLU A 159 -22.81 -18.22 6.05
C GLU A 159 -23.11 -17.12 5.01
N SER A 160 -24.36 -16.66 4.91
CA SER A 160 -24.82 -15.60 4.01
C SER A 160 -24.94 -14.21 4.66
N ASP A 161 -24.73 -14.08 5.97
CA ASP A 161 -24.88 -12.80 6.69
C ASP A 161 -23.54 -12.33 7.25
N ALA A 162 -23.17 -11.06 7.01
CA ALA A 162 -21.99 -10.49 7.66
C ALA A 162 -22.16 -10.38 9.18
N VAL A 163 -21.06 -10.48 9.92
CA VAL A 163 -21.00 -10.08 11.33
C VAL A 163 -21.39 -8.60 11.44
N ALA A 164 -22.48 -8.31 12.15
CA ALA A 164 -22.88 -6.94 12.45
C ALA A 164 -21.87 -6.31 13.43
N VAL A 165 -21.56 -5.04 13.22
CA VAL A 165 -20.64 -4.30 14.08
C VAL A 165 -21.30 -4.07 15.43
N ASP A 166 -20.85 -4.81 16.45
CA ASP A 166 -21.16 -4.54 17.86
C ASP A 166 -20.49 -3.21 18.26
N THR A 167 -21.16 -2.09 18.03
CA THR A 167 -20.61 -0.75 18.29
C THR A 167 -20.23 -0.56 19.76
N ASN A 168 -20.99 -1.13 20.69
CA ASN A 168 -20.72 -1.04 22.12
C ASN A 168 -19.36 -1.66 22.51
N LYS A 169 -19.04 -2.86 22.01
CA LYS A 169 -17.74 -3.51 22.26
C LYS A 169 -16.60 -2.81 21.55
N PHE A 170 -16.87 -2.21 20.38
CA PHE A 170 -15.86 -1.50 19.61
C PHE A 170 -15.50 -0.13 20.23
N ILE A 171 -16.48 0.61 20.75
CA ILE A 171 -16.28 1.90 21.45
C ILE A 171 -15.51 1.71 22.76
N GLU A 172 -15.70 0.57 23.43
CA GLU A 172 -14.92 0.18 24.61
C GLU A 172 -13.47 -0.20 24.28
N GLY A 173 -13.17 -0.44 23.00
CA GLY A 173 -11.85 -0.82 22.51
C GLY A 173 -10.79 0.28 22.70
N SER A 174 -9.57 -0.15 23.03
CA SER A 174 -8.42 0.75 23.21
C SER A 174 -8.04 1.47 21.91
N LEU A 175 -8.26 0.82 20.76
CA LEU A 175 -8.06 1.39 19.44
C LEU A 175 -8.96 2.59 19.16
N TYR A 176 -10.27 2.48 19.46
CA TYR A 176 -11.23 3.56 19.22
C TYR A 176 -10.88 4.80 20.05
N GLN A 177 -10.63 4.61 21.36
CA GLN A 177 -10.27 5.71 22.24
C GLN A 177 -8.92 6.34 21.90
N GLY A 178 -7.95 5.53 21.45
CA GLY A 178 -6.64 6.01 21.03
C GLY A 178 -6.73 6.92 19.81
N VAL A 179 -7.48 6.50 18.78
CA VAL A 179 -7.66 7.29 17.55
C VAL A 179 -8.46 8.56 17.82
N LEU A 180 -9.52 8.47 18.64
CA LEU A 180 -10.34 9.63 18.97
C LEU A 180 -9.56 10.67 19.81
N LYS A 181 -8.78 10.23 20.80
CA LYS A 181 -7.92 11.13 21.60
C LYS A 181 -6.79 11.74 20.78
N SER A 182 -6.23 10.96 19.85
CA SER A 182 -5.14 11.42 19.01
C SER A 182 -5.62 12.35 17.89
N ALA A 183 -6.93 12.30 17.55
CA ALA A 183 -7.53 13.01 16.41
C ALA A 183 -6.76 12.82 15.09
N SER A 184 -6.00 11.72 14.98
CA SER A 184 -5.07 11.45 13.89
C SER A 184 -5.31 10.06 13.33
N GLN A 185 -5.16 9.92 12.02
CA GLN A 185 -5.26 8.62 11.35
C GLN A 185 -4.29 7.61 11.95
N SER A 186 -4.77 6.41 12.29
CA SER A 186 -3.93 5.29 12.71
C SER A 186 -3.83 4.27 11.59
N TYR A 187 -2.59 3.96 11.19
CA TYR A 187 -2.32 3.02 10.12
C TYR A 187 -1.73 1.71 10.65
N LEU A 188 -2.50 0.63 10.53
CA LEU A 188 -2.08 -0.73 10.83
C LEU A 188 -1.62 -1.43 9.55
N ALA A 189 -0.31 -1.35 9.28
CA ALA A 189 0.32 -1.90 8.09
C ALA A 189 0.22 -3.43 7.95
N ASN A 190 0.10 -4.15 9.07
CA ASN A 190 -0.11 -5.59 9.09
C ASN A 190 -1.00 -5.97 10.28
N LEU A 191 -2.27 -6.27 9.99
CA LEU A 191 -3.26 -6.64 11.00
C LEU A 191 -2.91 -7.98 11.67
N SER A 192 -2.24 -8.90 10.98
CA SER A 192 -1.87 -10.21 11.54
C SER A 192 -0.83 -10.12 12.66
N LEU A 193 -0.04 -9.04 12.69
CA LEU A 193 0.94 -8.78 13.75
C LEU A 193 0.37 -7.91 14.88
N TYR A 194 -0.88 -7.45 14.75
CA TYR A 194 -1.49 -6.56 15.72
C TYR A 194 -2.14 -7.38 16.86
N PRO A 195 -1.70 -7.22 18.11
CA PRO A 195 -2.19 -8.03 19.23
C PRO A 195 -3.68 -7.81 19.53
N GLY A 196 -4.24 -6.66 19.14
CA GLY A 196 -5.65 -6.32 19.29
C GLY A 196 -6.52 -6.66 18.07
N LYS A 197 -6.10 -7.59 17.18
CA LYS A 197 -6.93 -8.03 16.03
C LYS A 197 -8.35 -8.46 16.45
N SER A 198 -8.47 -9.00 17.67
CA SER A 198 -9.74 -9.40 18.27
C SER A 198 -10.72 -8.24 18.52
N GLU A 199 -10.26 -6.99 18.55
CA GLU A 199 -11.11 -5.80 18.66
C GLU A 199 -11.86 -5.48 17.34
N LEU A 200 -11.49 -6.12 16.22
CA LEU A 200 -12.08 -5.93 14.89
C LEU A 200 -12.72 -7.22 14.33
N PRO A 201 -13.70 -7.85 15.02
CA PRO A 201 -14.27 -9.13 14.60
C PRO A 201 -15.13 -9.06 13.34
N PHE A 202 -15.51 -7.85 12.91
CA PHE A 202 -16.36 -7.61 11.73
C PHE A 202 -15.57 -7.56 10.41
N LEU A 203 -14.25 -7.43 10.47
CA LEU A 203 -13.39 -7.46 9.28
C LEU A 203 -13.07 -8.92 8.88
N PRO A 204 -12.93 -9.22 7.58
CA PRO A 204 -12.51 -10.54 7.10
C PRO A 204 -11.24 -11.02 7.81
N SER A 205 -11.18 -12.31 8.11
CA SER A 205 -10.05 -12.92 8.83
C SER A 205 -8.72 -12.77 8.10
N ASN A 206 -8.75 -12.57 6.78
CA ASN A 206 -7.61 -12.35 5.90
C ASN A 206 -7.37 -10.88 5.50
N THR A 207 -7.98 -9.93 6.20
CA THR A 207 -7.65 -8.51 6.05
C THR A 207 -6.18 -8.27 6.41
N GLN A 208 -5.44 -7.62 5.51
CA GLN A 208 -3.99 -7.50 5.62
C GLN A 208 -3.56 -6.17 6.25
N ALA A 209 -4.21 -5.06 5.87
CA ALA A 209 -3.94 -3.74 6.40
C ALA A 209 -5.23 -3.05 6.81
N VAL A 210 -5.17 -2.19 7.83
CA VAL A 210 -6.33 -1.42 8.29
C VAL A 210 -5.93 0.04 8.50
N ILE A 211 -6.76 0.96 8.04
CA ILE A 211 -6.68 2.37 8.38
C ILE A 211 -7.88 2.73 9.26
N LEU A 212 -7.59 3.40 10.37
CA LEU A 212 -8.59 4.01 11.25
C LEU A 212 -8.49 5.52 11.06
N GLN A 213 -9.48 6.11 10.41
CA GLN A 213 -9.57 7.53 10.13
C GLN A 213 -10.62 8.16 11.04
N PRO A 214 -10.26 9.08 11.95
CA PRO A 214 -11.25 9.82 12.73
C PRO A 214 -12.09 10.73 11.81
N LEU A 215 -13.37 10.87 12.15
CA LEU A 215 -14.34 11.76 11.52
C LEU A 215 -14.79 12.77 12.59
N GLY A 216 -14.13 13.93 12.62
CA GLY A 216 -14.34 14.93 13.66
C GLY A 216 -14.12 14.37 15.08
N ASP A 217 -14.94 14.83 16.03
CA ASP A 217 -14.85 14.44 17.45
C ASP A 217 -15.76 13.25 17.83
N LYS A 218 -16.61 12.79 16.91
CA LYS A 218 -17.70 11.85 17.22
C LYS A 218 -17.72 10.60 16.35
N GLY A 219 -16.88 10.52 15.32
CA GLY A 219 -16.91 9.42 14.37
C GLY A 219 -15.54 8.83 14.06
N ILE A 220 -15.59 7.64 13.47
CA ILE A 220 -14.42 6.91 12.96
C ILE A 220 -14.82 6.11 11.72
N ALA A 221 -13.95 6.15 10.72
CA ALA A 221 -13.98 5.31 9.54
C ALA A 221 -12.89 4.23 9.66
N ILE A 222 -13.27 2.99 9.40
CA ILE A 222 -12.41 1.82 9.48
C ILE A 222 -12.35 1.23 8.09
N ILE A 223 -11.14 1.15 7.56
CA ILE A 223 -10.90 0.84 6.16
C ILE A 223 -9.98 -0.38 6.12
N GLY A 224 -10.47 -1.50 5.61
CA GLY A 224 -9.73 -2.75 5.45
C GLY A 224 -9.19 -2.91 4.04
N GLY A 225 -7.90 -3.24 3.95
CA GLY A 225 -7.19 -3.52 2.71
C GLY A 225 -6.76 -4.99 2.57
N ASP A 226 -6.70 -5.45 1.33
CA ASP A 226 -6.31 -6.82 0.92
C ASP A 226 -4.79 -7.03 0.81
N THR A 227 -4.01 -5.98 1.01
CA THR A 227 -2.58 -5.93 0.73
C THR A 227 -1.80 -5.41 1.94
N ILE A 228 -0.78 -6.15 2.40
CA ILE A 228 0.09 -5.73 3.53
C ILE A 228 0.86 -4.49 3.09
N ARG A 229 0.88 -3.43 3.90
CA ARG A 229 1.51 -2.15 3.51
C ARG A 229 0.96 -1.56 2.19
N GLY A 230 -0.28 -1.91 1.81
CA GLY A 230 -0.86 -1.51 0.53
C GLY A 230 -1.22 -0.03 0.39
N PHE A 231 -1.37 0.69 1.51
CA PHE A 231 -1.76 2.09 1.51
C PHE A 231 -0.55 3.01 1.43
N THR A 232 -0.42 3.72 0.31
CA THR A 232 0.61 4.73 0.10
C THR A 232 0.30 6.01 0.87
N SER A 233 1.26 6.92 0.97
CA SER A 233 1.05 8.24 1.59
C SER A 233 -0.04 9.05 0.87
N SER A 234 -0.14 8.90 -0.45
CA SER A 234 -1.20 9.52 -1.25
C SER A 234 -2.57 8.94 -0.91
N ASP A 235 -2.66 7.62 -0.72
CA ASP A 235 -3.92 6.96 -0.34
C ASP A 235 -4.37 7.39 1.06
N GLN A 236 -3.43 7.52 2.00
CA GLN A 236 -3.72 8.02 3.35
C GLN A 236 -4.24 9.47 3.32
N ALA A 237 -3.61 10.34 2.53
CA ALA A 237 -4.09 11.72 2.35
C ALA A 237 -5.48 11.76 1.69
N TRP A 238 -5.73 10.89 0.70
CA TRP A 238 -7.03 10.76 0.05
C TRP A 238 -8.12 10.29 1.01
N ILE A 239 -7.83 9.29 1.84
CA ILE A 239 -8.72 8.80 2.90
C ILE A 239 -9.03 9.91 3.91
N THR A 240 -8.03 10.70 4.30
CA THR A 240 -8.22 11.85 5.19
C THR A 240 -9.19 12.86 4.57
N LEU A 241 -8.98 13.24 3.30
CA LEU A 241 -9.84 14.20 2.60
C LEU A 241 -11.29 13.72 2.49
N ILE A 242 -11.48 12.44 2.17
CA ILE A 242 -12.82 11.83 2.13
C ILE A 242 -13.44 11.80 3.52
N GLY A 243 -12.64 11.50 4.56
CA GLY A 243 -13.07 11.56 5.95
C GLY A 243 -13.59 12.94 6.34
N GLU A 244 -12.85 14.01 6.02
CA GLU A 244 -13.27 15.39 6.27
C GLU A 244 -14.58 15.76 5.53
N LYS A 245 -14.72 15.31 4.27
CA LYS A 245 -15.96 15.53 3.49
C LYS A 245 -17.15 14.79 4.11
N LEU A 246 -16.95 13.55 4.55
CA LEU A 246 -17.97 12.75 5.22
C LEU A 246 -18.35 13.39 6.56
N ASP A 247 -17.38 13.84 7.35
CA ASP A 247 -17.62 14.52 8.62
C ASP A 247 -18.43 15.81 8.45
N ALA A 248 -18.09 16.64 7.46
CA ALA A 248 -18.84 17.84 7.12
C ALA A 248 -20.29 17.56 6.66
N THR A 249 -20.55 16.37 6.11
CA THR A 249 -21.88 15.92 5.68
C THR A 249 -22.67 15.38 6.86
N LEU A 250 -22.05 14.58 7.72
CA LEU A 250 -22.67 13.97 8.90
C LEU A 250 -23.00 15.02 9.97
N THR A 251 -22.11 15.98 10.20
CA THR A 251 -22.32 17.10 11.16
C THR A 251 -23.52 17.99 10.80
N LYS A 252 -23.95 18.01 9.53
CA LYS A 252 -25.12 18.79 9.10
C LYS A 252 -26.45 18.08 9.38
N VAL A 253 -26.41 16.78 9.64
CA VAL A 253 -27.60 15.91 9.66
C VAL A 253 -27.84 15.31 11.05
N ILE A 254 -26.77 15.09 11.81
CA ILE A 254 -26.76 14.48 13.15
C ILE A 254 -26.33 15.52 14.17
#